data_AF-K1U4C1-F1
#
_entry.id   AF-K1U4C1-F1
#
_cell.length_a   1.000
_cell.length_b   1.000
_cell.length_c   1.000
_cell.angle_alpha   90.00
_cell.angle_beta   90.00
_cell.angle_gamma   90.00
#
_symmetry.space_group_name_H-M   'P 1'
#
loop_
_entity.id
_entity.type
_entity.pdbx_description
1 polymer ?
#
loop_
_entity_poly.entity_id
_entity_poly.type
_entity_poly.pdbx_seq_one_letter_code
_entity_poly.pdbx_strand_id
1 'polypeptide(L)'
;MSLKRILAGILSASLVLTVALSGCNNGQSGSADPSSSTGEGSSAASAAESEDTGDKPEKLQAIVDNDTVGIIQPAADILERDEGIKTEFIVQSYDQSYTKIMTSIMGGTPIDVIICDSVWTAEFTEAGMITPVDDYISAELKEDLSRALWINAAMRAS
;
A
#
# COMPACT_ATOMS: atom_id res chain seq x y z
N MET A 1 -27.44 -31.01 -16.92
CA MET A 1 -27.24 -30.89 -18.39
C MET A 1 -25.99 -30.07 -18.63
N SER A 2 -24.94 -30.74 -19.06
CA SER A 2 -23.67 -30.18 -19.49
C SER A 2 -23.79 -29.59 -20.89
N LEU A 3 -23.56 -28.29 -21.06
CA LEU A 3 -23.38 -27.69 -22.38
C LEU A 3 -22.05 -26.94 -22.45
N LYS A 4 -21.00 -27.75 -22.63
CA LYS A 4 -19.73 -27.36 -23.24
C LYS A 4 -19.98 -27.15 -24.75
N ARG A 5 -19.91 -25.91 -25.27
CA ARG A 5 -19.58 -25.55 -26.68
C ARG A 5 -19.08 -24.10 -26.70
N ILE A 6 -17.77 -23.87 -26.72
CA ILE A 6 -16.95 -23.59 -27.92
C ILE A 6 -17.41 -22.32 -28.65
N LEU A 7 -16.66 -21.23 -28.48
CA LEU A 7 -16.36 -20.31 -29.57
C LEU A 7 -15.04 -19.58 -29.27
N ALA A 8 -13.99 -20.14 -29.87
CA ALA A 8 -12.70 -19.52 -30.04
C ALA A 8 -12.81 -18.43 -31.11
N GLY A 9 -12.31 -17.23 -30.80
CA GLY A 9 -12.14 -16.13 -31.74
C GLY A 9 -10.70 -15.67 -31.71
N ILE A 10 -9.85 -16.33 -32.51
CA ILE A 10 -8.47 -15.95 -32.79
C ILE A 10 -8.47 -14.64 -33.57
N LEU A 11 -7.80 -13.60 -33.07
CA LEU A 11 -7.21 -12.58 -33.93
C LEU A 11 -5.80 -12.26 -33.46
N SER A 12 -4.89 -12.98 -34.09
CA SER A 12 -3.44 -12.83 -34.09
C SER A 12 -3.02 -11.49 -34.71
N ALA A 13 -2.16 -10.74 -34.02
CA ALA A 13 -1.10 -9.94 -34.64
C ALA A 13 -0.03 -9.59 -33.60
N SER A 14 1.04 -10.38 -33.62
CA SER A 14 2.29 -10.16 -32.91
C SER A 14 2.98 -8.88 -33.38
N LEU A 15 3.56 -8.13 -32.46
CA LEU A 15 4.73 -7.30 -32.77
C LEU A 15 5.76 -7.44 -31.64
N VAL A 16 6.72 -8.30 -31.90
CA VAL A 16 7.97 -8.45 -31.15
C VAL A 16 8.86 -7.26 -31.48
N LEU A 17 9.39 -6.57 -30.48
CA LEU A 17 10.59 -5.75 -30.62
C LEU A 17 11.46 -5.92 -29.37
N THR A 18 12.34 -6.92 -29.42
CA THR A 18 13.45 -7.11 -28.48
C THR A 18 14.62 -6.25 -28.94
N VAL A 19 15.00 -5.26 -28.14
CA VAL A 19 16.30 -4.59 -28.28
C VAL A 19 17.13 -4.96 -27.06
N ALA A 20 18.16 -5.77 -27.30
CA ALA A 20 19.28 -5.95 -26.39
C ALA A 20 20.50 -5.27 -27.02
N LEU A 21 21.07 -4.27 -26.35
CA LEU A 21 22.46 -3.84 -26.56
C LEU A 21 23.07 -3.39 -25.21
N SER A 22 23.82 -4.32 -24.66
CA SER A 22 25.14 -4.22 -24.02
C SER A 22 25.74 -2.84 -23.71
N GLY A 23 26.29 -2.71 -22.49
CA GLY A 23 27.31 -1.71 -22.17
C GLY A 23 27.76 -1.74 -20.70
N CYS A 24 28.73 -2.59 -20.37
CA CYS A 24 29.48 -2.53 -19.11
C CYS A 24 30.28 -1.22 -19.03
N ASN A 25 30.34 -0.58 -17.86
CA ASN A 25 31.55 0.12 -17.47
C ASN A 25 31.84 -0.07 -15.98
N ASN A 26 33.07 -0.52 -15.72
CA ASN A 26 33.63 -0.89 -14.43
C ASN A 26 34.60 0.24 -14.03
N GLY A 27 34.35 0.91 -12.89
CA GLY A 27 35.12 2.09 -12.48
C GLY A 27 35.33 2.19 -10.97
N GLN A 28 36.35 1.48 -10.49
CA GLN A 28 37.33 1.89 -9.48
C GLN A 28 36.86 2.64 -8.21
N SER A 29 36.80 1.88 -7.11
CA SER A 29 37.46 2.10 -5.80
C SER A 29 37.73 3.54 -5.30
N GLY A 30 37.12 3.88 -4.17
CA GLY A 30 37.53 4.99 -3.30
C GLY A 30 37.07 4.78 -1.87
N SER A 31 37.96 4.24 -1.03
CA SER A 31 37.81 4.15 0.43
C SER A 31 37.89 5.54 1.06
N ALA A 32 37.08 5.79 2.10
CA ALA A 32 37.50 6.22 3.45
C ALA A 32 36.37 6.97 4.18
N ASP A 33 35.78 6.28 5.16
CA ASP A 33 35.36 6.85 6.45
C ASP A 33 36.62 7.31 7.24
N PRO A 34 36.56 8.14 8.32
CA PRO A 34 35.58 7.97 9.41
C PRO A 34 35.14 9.23 10.20
N SER A 35 34.18 8.97 11.10
CA SER A 35 34.20 9.34 12.54
C SER A 35 33.04 10.26 12.98
N SER A 36 32.08 9.68 13.70
CA SER A 36 31.85 9.81 15.17
C SER A 36 31.08 11.07 15.59
N SER A 37 30.11 11.08 16.51
CA SER A 37 29.54 10.10 17.44
C SER A 37 28.49 10.83 18.30
N THR A 38 27.61 10.06 18.96
CA THR A 38 26.86 10.42 20.19
C THR A 38 25.63 11.32 19.97
N GLY A 39 24.45 11.07 20.51
CA GLY A 39 23.87 10.05 21.38
C GLY A 39 22.39 10.45 21.57
N GLU A 40 21.45 9.51 21.54
CA GLU A 40 20.89 8.84 22.72
C GLU A 40 19.51 9.45 23.06
N GLY A 41 18.47 8.61 23.04
CA GLY A 41 17.09 9.07 23.23
C GLY A 41 16.04 8.00 22.94
N SER A 42 16.11 6.92 23.72
CA SER A 42 15.13 5.84 23.82
C SER A 42 13.68 6.32 23.94
N SER A 43 12.79 5.72 23.16
CA SER A 43 11.53 5.17 23.68
C SER A 43 11.00 4.13 22.70
N ALA A 44 11.33 2.88 22.99
CA ALA A 44 10.61 1.72 22.50
C ALA A 44 9.24 1.68 23.21
N ALA A 45 8.17 1.81 22.45
CA ALA A 45 6.86 1.35 22.85
C ALA A 45 6.56 0.10 22.01
N SER A 46 6.86 -1.04 22.62
CA SER A 46 6.37 -2.33 22.18
C SER A 46 4.93 -2.46 22.67
N ALA A 47 3.98 -2.66 21.75
CA ALA A 47 2.62 -3.06 22.09
C ALA A 47 2.08 -4.00 21.03
N ALA A 48 2.20 -5.29 21.37
CA ALA A 48 1.35 -6.40 20.99
C ALA A 48 1.17 -6.71 19.49
N GLU A 49 1.99 -7.65 19.01
CA GLU A 49 1.56 -8.62 17.99
C GLU A 49 0.21 -9.20 18.41
N SER A 50 -0.82 -8.89 17.63
CA SER A 50 -1.96 -9.79 17.53
C SER A 50 -1.47 -10.97 16.70
N GLU A 51 -1.34 -12.14 17.31
CA GLU A 51 -1.12 -13.39 16.56
C GLU A 51 -2.34 -13.64 15.67
N ASP A 52 -2.29 -13.13 14.43
CA ASP A 52 -3.03 -13.71 13.32
C ASP A 52 -2.17 -14.83 12.75
N THR A 53 -2.60 -16.08 12.92
CA THR A 53 -1.92 -17.28 12.39
C THR A 53 -2.09 -17.42 10.87
N GLY A 54 -2.25 -16.32 10.15
CA GLY A 54 -2.19 -16.25 8.69
C GLY A 54 -0.75 -16.10 8.24
N ASP A 55 -0.35 -16.85 7.20
CA ASP A 55 0.98 -16.68 6.61
C ASP A 55 1.20 -15.21 6.25
N LYS A 56 2.27 -14.64 6.81
CA LYS A 56 2.69 -13.26 6.60
C LYS A 56 2.91 -13.00 5.10
N PRO A 57 2.26 -11.99 4.49
CA PRO A 57 2.46 -11.70 3.08
C PRO A 57 3.89 -11.19 2.84
N GLU A 58 4.54 -11.65 1.76
CA GLU A 58 5.86 -11.13 1.38
C GLU A 58 5.79 -9.66 0.91
N LYS A 59 4.64 -9.24 0.38
CA LYS A 59 4.43 -7.90 -0.15
C LYS A 59 2.99 -7.40 -0.06
N LEU A 60 2.85 -6.08 -0.03
CA LEU A 60 1.59 -5.36 -0.13
C LEU A 60 1.59 -4.43 -1.35
N GLN A 61 0.46 -4.30 -2.02
CA GLN A 61 0.22 -3.26 -3.02
C GLN A 61 -0.60 -2.11 -2.43
N ALA A 62 -0.07 -0.89 -2.58
CA ALA A 62 -0.69 0.32 -2.06
C ALA A 62 -0.91 1.37 -3.15
N ILE A 63 -2.13 1.88 -3.29
CA ILE A 63 -2.43 3.05 -4.15
C ILE A 63 -2.28 4.32 -3.31
N VAL A 64 -1.37 5.22 -3.72
CA VAL A 64 -1.02 6.45 -2.99
C VAL A 64 -0.88 7.62 -3.95
N ASP A 65 -1.20 8.83 -3.51
CA ASP A 65 -1.01 10.01 -4.35
C ASP A 65 0.39 10.64 -4.17
N ASN A 66 0.81 11.46 -5.12
CA ASN A 66 2.12 12.12 -5.11
C ASN A 66 2.35 13.03 -3.88
N ASP A 67 1.28 13.58 -3.28
CA ASP A 67 1.39 14.49 -2.15
C ASP A 67 1.56 13.72 -0.83
N THR A 68 1.08 12.47 -0.76
CA THR A 68 1.11 11.65 0.46
C THR A 68 2.19 10.56 0.46
N VAL A 69 2.70 10.14 -0.69
CA VAL A 69 3.70 9.03 -0.76
C VAL A 69 4.93 9.29 0.11
N GLY A 70 5.43 10.52 0.16
CA GLY A 70 6.58 10.89 1.01
C GLY A 70 6.27 10.83 2.52
N ILE A 71 5.01 10.94 2.91
CA ILE A 71 4.54 10.86 4.30
C ILE A 71 4.40 9.38 4.71
N ILE A 72 3.99 8.51 3.79
CA ILE A 72 3.73 7.09 4.06
C ILE A 72 4.96 6.21 3.89
N GLN A 73 5.94 6.63 3.07
CA GLN A 73 7.18 5.87 2.85
C GLN A 73 7.88 5.43 4.15
N PRO A 74 8.05 6.28 5.18
CA PRO A 74 8.67 5.85 6.44
C PRO A 74 7.90 4.72 7.13
N ALA A 75 6.57 4.67 7.02
CA ALA A 75 5.77 3.59 7.58
C ALA A 75 5.99 2.27 6.81
N ALA A 76 6.10 2.34 5.48
CA ALA A 76 6.47 1.19 4.67
C ALA A 76 7.90 0.70 4.96
N ASP A 77 8.85 1.61 5.19
CA ASP A 77 10.22 1.26 5.55
C ASP A 77 10.29 0.56 6.92
N ILE A 78 9.48 1.01 7.89
CA ILE A 78 9.34 0.36 9.19
C ILE A 78 8.74 -1.04 9.02
N LEU A 79 7.69 -1.18 8.21
CA LEU A 79 7.06 -2.46 7.93
C LEU A 79 8.04 -3.44 7.26
N GLU A 80 8.84 -2.99 6.29
CA GLU A 80 9.85 -3.84 5.65
C GLU A 80 10.97 -4.22 6.63
N ARG A 81 11.42 -3.28 7.48
CA ARG A 81 12.48 -3.53 8.45
C ARG A 81 12.07 -4.50 9.55
N ASP A 82 10.91 -4.28 10.16
CA ASP A 82 10.48 -5.00 11.36
C ASP A 82 9.75 -6.29 10.98
N GLU A 83 8.97 -6.24 9.90
CA GLU A 83 8.13 -7.35 9.48
C GLU A 83 8.65 -8.05 8.21
N GLY A 84 9.62 -7.49 7.48
CA GLY A 84 10.07 -8.10 6.22
C GLY A 84 9.02 -8.06 5.10
N ILE A 85 7.97 -7.26 5.26
CA ILE A 85 6.89 -7.11 4.27
C ILE A 85 7.19 -5.88 3.41
N LYS A 86 7.33 -6.09 2.11
CA LYS A 86 7.62 -5.00 1.18
C LYS A 86 6.34 -4.31 0.69
N THR A 87 6.30 -2.99 0.70
CA THR A 87 5.19 -2.24 0.10
C THR A 87 5.54 -1.76 -1.31
N GLU A 88 4.73 -2.12 -2.30
CA GLU A 88 4.79 -1.65 -3.68
C GLU A 88 3.76 -0.52 -3.88
N PHE A 89 4.25 0.71 -4.01
CA PHE A 89 3.40 1.87 -4.25
C PHE A 89 3.05 2.02 -5.74
N ILE A 90 1.75 2.08 -6.03
CA ILE A 90 1.20 2.66 -7.25
C ILE A 90 0.98 4.13 -6.95
N VAL A 91 1.80 4.99 -7.55
CA VAL A 91 1.74 6.44 -7.34
C VAL A 91 1.00 7.12 -8.49
N GLN A 92 0.06 8.00 -8.15
CA GLN A 92 -0.70 8.81 -9.10
C GLN A 92 -0.93 10.24 -8.58
N SER A 93 -1.50 11.12 -9.41
CA SER A 93 -1.97 12.41 -8.92
C SER A 93 -3.32 12.29 -8.19
N TYR A 94 -3.60 13.23 -7.28
CA TYR A 94 -4.84 13.22 -6.51
C TYR A 94 -6.10 13.14 -7.40
N ASP A 95 -6.16 13.90 -8.49
CA ASP A 95 -7.27 13.92 -9.45
C ASP A 95 -7.52 12.57 -10.14
N GLN A 96 -6.49 11.72 -10.23
CA GLN A 96 -6.60 10.38 -10.80
C GLN A 96 -6.88 9.30 -9.76
N SER A 97 -6.72 9.60 -8.47
CA SER A 97 -6.75 8.61 -7.39
C SER A 97 -8.11 7.93 -7.28
N TYR A 98 -9.21 8.70 -7.30
CA TYR A 98 -10.57 8.15 -7.24
C TYR A 98 -10.82 7.11 -8.34
N THR A 99 -10.58 7.50 -9.60
CA THR A 99 -10.78 6.62 -10.77
C THR A 99 -9.86 5.40 -10.70
N LYS A 100 -8.60 5.58 -10.28
CA LYS A 100 -7.63 4.49 -10.16
C LYS A 100 -8.04 3.46 -9.11
N ILE A 101 -8.48 3.90 -7.92
CA ILE A 101 -9.00 3.04 -6.86
C ILE A 101 -10.20 2.25 -7.39
N MET A 102 -11.20 2.96 -7.93
CA MET A 102 -12.46 2.34 -8.35
C MET A 102 -12.24 1.30 -9.46
N THR A 103 -11.46 1.64 -10.48
CA THR A 103 -11.14 0.71 -11.57
C THR A 103 -10.29 -0.47 -11.12
N SER A 104 -9.38 -0.29 -10.16
CA SER A 104 -8.55 -1.38 -9.63
C SER A 104 -9.40 -2.38 -8.83
N ILE A 105 -10.27 -1.88 -7.95
CA ILE A 105 -11.19 -2.72 -7.15
C ILE A 105 -12.18 -3.45 -8.07
N MET A 106 -12.89 -2.73 -8.95
CA MET A 106 -13.85 -3.35 -9.88
C MET A 106 -13.20 -4.30 -10.88
N GLY A 107 -11.94 -4.05 -11.25
CA GLY A 107 -11.15 -4.89 -12.15
C GLY A 107 -10.54 -6.11 -11.48
N GLY A 108 -10.67 -6.26 -10.15
CA GLY A 108 -10.04 -7.35 -9.39
C GLY A 108 -8.51 -7.28 -9.37
N THR A 109 -7.94 -6.07 -9.49
CA THR A 109 -6.51 -5.88 -9.25
C THR A 109 -6.25 -6.12 -7.77
N PRO A 110 -5.24 -6.93 -7.40
CA PRO A 110 -4.91 -7.16 -5.99
C PRO A 110 -4.30 -5.88 -5.40
N ILE A 111 -5.13 -5.12 -4.68
CA ILE A 111 -4.76 -3.91 -3.93
C ILE A 111 -5.06 -4.19 -2.46
N ASP A 112 -4.07 -4.00 -1.60
CA ASP A 112 -4.17 -4.28 -0.18
C ASP A 112 -4.47 -3.01 0.62
N VAL A 113 -3.87 -1.88 0.20
CA VAL A 113 -3.97 -0.59 0.90
C VAL A 113 -4.31 0.53 -0.10
N ILE A 114 -5.13 1.47 0.33
CA ILE A 114 -5.35 2.73 -0.40
C ILE A 114 -5.19 3.91 0.55
N ILE A 115 -4.66 5.02 0.04
CA ILE A 115 -4.86 6.31 0.69
C ILE A 115 -6.23 6.83 0.26
N CYS A 116 -7.16 6.81 1.20
CA CYS A 116 -8.53 7.26 0.98
C CYS A 116 -8.71 8.66 1.55
N ASP A 117 -9.08 9.63 0.69
CA ASP A 117 -9.48 10.94 1.17
C ASP A 117 -10.79 10.85 1.98
N SER A 118 -10.89 11.69 3.01
CA SER A 118 -12.06 11.88 3.85
C SER A 118 -13.38 12.09 3.09
N VAL A 119 -13.33 12.71 1.90
CA VAL A 119 -14.53 12.99 1.10
C VAL A 119 -15.12 11.71 0.48
N TRP A 120 -14.30 10.68 0.25
CA TRP A 120 -14.68 9.39 -0.35
C TRP A 120 -14.90 8.28 0.67
N THR A 121 -14.45 8.44 1.91
CA THR A 121 -14.48 7.35 2.91
C THR A 121 -15.87 6.76 3.08
N ALA A 122 -16.93 7.58 3.20
CA ALA A 122 -18.26 7.01 3.43
C ALA A 122 -18.82 6.27 2.23
N GLU A 123 -18.68 6.80 1.02
CA GLU A 123 -19.18 6.09 -0.17
C GLU A 123 -18.44 4.76 -0.35
N PHE A 124 -17.14 4.70 -0.05
CA PHE A 124 -16.37 3.46 -0.13
C PHE A 124 -16.73 2.48 0.99
N THR A 125 -17.01 2.97 2.20
CA THR A 125 -17.51 2.13 3.29
C THR A 125 -18.90 1.58 2.98
N GLU A 126 -19.84 2.42 2.55
CA GLU A 126 -21.19 2.01 2.16
C GLU A 126 -21.19 1.00 1.01
N ALA A 127 -20.24 1.14 0.07
CA ALA A 127 -20.03 0.21 -1.04
C ALA A 127 -19.24 -1.05 -0.65
N GLY A 128 -18.76 -1.17 0.58
CA GLY A 128 -17.96 -2.32 1.05
C GLY A 128 -16.58 -2.43 0.39
N MET A 129 -16.02 -1.31 -0.08
CA MET A 129 -14.72 -1.26 -0.78
C MET A 129 -13.54 -1.07 0.16
N ILE A 130 -13.78 -0.59 1.38
CA ILE A 130 -12.77 -0.44 2.42
C ILE A 130 -13.24 -1.13 3.70
N THR A 131 -12.29 -1.72 4.42
CA THR A 131 -12.54 -2.42 5.68
C THR A 131 -12.38 -1.44 6.85
N PRO A 132 -13.35 -1.36 7.78
CA PRO A 132 -13.18 -0.61 9.02
C PRO A 132 -11.99 -1.13 9.82
N VAL A 133 -11.16 -0.24 10.34
CA VAL A 133 -9.96 -0.60 11.11
C VAL A 133 -10.20 -0.70 12.61
N ASP A 134 -11.43 -0.45 13.07
CA ASP A 134 -11.80 -0.37 14.48
C ASP A 134 -11.36 -1.59 15.28
N ASP A 135 -11.45 -2.78 14.71
CA ASP A 135 -11.09 -4.03 15.39
C ASP A 135 -9.58 -4.33 15.37
N TYR A 136 -8.79 -3.55 14.62
CA TYR A 136 -7.36 -3.76 14.39
C TYR A 136 -6.47 -2.72 15.08
N ILE A 137 -7.05 -1.70 15.70
CA ILE A 137 -6.30 -0.63 16.38
C ILE A 137 -6.56 -0.64 17.89
N SER A 138 -5.54 -0.28 18.67
CA SER A 138 -5.65 -0.20 20.13
C SER A 138 -6.60 0.91 20.58
N ALA A 139 -7.18 0.76 21.77
CA ALA A 139 -7.99 1.82 22.37
C ALA A 139 -7.20 3.12 22.57
N GLU A 140 -5.90 3.00 22.87
CA GLU A 140 -4.98 4.14 22.99
C GLU A 140 -4.85 4.89 21.67
N LEU A 141 -4.67 4.17 20.56
CA LEU A 141 -4.62 4.79 19.23
C LEU A 141 -5.95 5.44 18.84
N LYS A 142 -7.08 4.84 19.26
CA LYS A 142 -8.40 5.46 19.11
C LYS A 142 -8.52 6.77 19.90
N GLU A 143 -7.99 6.84 21.10
CA GLU A 143 -8.05 8.07 21.91
C GLU A 143 -7.13 9.17 21.37
N ASP A 144 -5.98 8.81 20.80
CA ASP A 144 -4.98 9.74 20.28
C ASP A 144 -5.33 10.32 18.90
N LEU A 145 -6.04 9.56 18.06
CA LEU A 145 -6.62 10.06 16.82
C LEU A 145 -7.60 11.20 17.12
N SER A 146 -7.37 12.36 16.51
CA SER A 146 -8.16 13.56 16.82
C SER A 146 -9.68 13.30 16.70
N ARG A 147 -10.45 13.84 17.65
CA ARG A 147 -11.92 13.64 17.70
C ARG A 147 -12.64 13.98 16.40
N ALA A 148 -12.09 14.90 15.59
CA ALA A 148 -12.62 15.28 14.29
C ALA A 148 -12.52 14.15 13.24
N LEU A 149 -11.44 13.35 13.27
CA LEU A 149 -11.28 12.20 12.39
C LEU A 149 -12.27 11.08 12.77
N TRP A 150 -12.48 10.87 14.07
CA TRP A 150 -13.45 9.89 14.58
C TRP A 150 -14.90 10.23 14.32
N ILE A 151 -15.29 11.49 14.51
CA ILE A 151 -16.68 11.93 14.32
C ILE A 151 -17.10 11.75 12.85
N ASN A 152 -16.20 11.99 11.89
CA ASN A 152 -16.49 11.76 10.47
C ASN A 152 -16.60 10.26 10.12
N ALA A 153 -15.77 9.40 10.73
CA ALA A 153 -15.85 7.95 10.55
C ALA A 153 -17.13 7.36 11.19
N ALA A 154 -17.46 7.78 12.42
CA ALA A 154 -18.57 7.21 13.19
C ALA A 154 -19.96 7.71 12.76
N MET A 155 -20.13 9.01 12.42
CA MET A 155 -21.45 9.55 12.03
C MET A 155 -21.96 9.05 10.68
N ARG A 156 -21.11 8.42 9.86
CA ARG A 156 -21.47 7.87 8.55
C ARG A 156 -21.68 6.36 8.56
N ALA A 157 -21.37 5.68 9.66
CA ALA A 157 -21.61 4.25 9.85
C ALA A 157 -22.93 3.93 10.59
N SER A 158 -23.65 4.94 11.09
CA SER A 158 -24.90 4.84 11.86
C SER A 158 -26.10 5.41 11.11
#